data_AF-A0A6L7MVU8-F1
#
_entry.id   AF-A0A6L7MVU8-F1
#
_cell.length_a   1.000
_cell.length_b   1.000
_cell.length_c   1.000
_cell.angle_alpha   90.00
_cell.angle_beta   90.00
_cell.angle_gamma   90.00
#
_symmetry.space_group_name_H-M   'P 1'
#
loop_
_entity.id
_entity.type
_entity.pdbx_description
1 polymer ?
#
loop_
_entity_poly.entity_id
_entity_poly.type
_entity_poly.pdbx_seq_one_letter_code
_entity_poly.pdbx_strand_id
1 'polypeptide(L)'
;MPFELGRPVGAPGNPSFQKRVLRMALDLLERAEGPVLEDFPDDEPEGTAPEVPLACPVSFATSVDALGGQSELLSAFRAEATGLRDWYEGAVQLRGRTTADSTGLAPDAVIDFVAAFAKGEEPPNPVPSVPLGMALKMATEDLKAYYNESVTAQPGRATDVVGLEEWFWTETAAARVLNEVRKHCLTREGALFEQLGHTWLVPRRQLPRFGE
;
A
#
# COMPACT_ATOMS: atom_id res chain seq x y z
N MET A 1 -16.90 9.53 14.78
CA MET A 1 -15.88 8.45 14.68
C MET A 1 -14.60 8.97 14.01
N PRO A 2 -13.61 9.50 14.75
CA PRO A 2 -12.30 9.85 14.19
C PRO A 2 -11.23 8.87 14.67
N PHE A 3 -11.37 7.58 14.37
CA PHE A 3 -10.28 6.61 14.57
C PHE A 3 -9.69 6.25 13.20
N GLU A 4 -8.40 5.97 13.15
CA GLU A 4 -7.76 5.57 11.91
C GLU A 4 -8.42 4.32 11.31
N LEU A 5 -8.58 4.32 9.97
CA LEU A 5 -9.17 3.19 9.26
C LEU A 5 -8.33 1.91 9.52
N GLY A 6 -8.98 0.87 10.03
CA GLY A 6 -8.32 -0.37 10.45
C GLY A 6 -7.93 -0.43 11.92
N ARG A 7 -8.19 0.64 12.70
CA ARG A 7 -7.98 0.70 14.16
C ARG A 7 -9.27 1.03 14.90
N PRO A 8 -10.31 0.18 14.83
CA PRO A 8 -11.63 0.48 15.39
C PRO A 8 -11.66 0.65 16.91
N VAL A 9 -10.57 0.30 17.62
CA VAL A 9 -10.42 0.42 19.08
C VAL A 9 -9.25 1.32 19.50
N GLY A 10 -8.66 2.06 18.56
CA GLY A 10 -7.50 2.93 18.78
C GLY A 10 -6.13 2.26 18.62
N ALA A 11 -5.08 3.05 18.82
CA ALA A 11 -3.68 2.73 18.51
C ALA A 11 -3.17 1.43 19.15
N PRO A 12 -2.29 0.68 18.46
CA PRO A 12 -1.64 -0.50 19.02
C PRO A 12 -0.77 -0.12 20.23
N GLY A 13 -0.66 -1.02 21.22
CA GLY A 13 0.15 -0.80 22.42
C GLY A 13 -0.54 0.02 23.52
N ASN A 14 -1.80 0.43 23.34
CA ASN A 14 -2.56 1.16 24.35
C ASN A 14 -3.74 0.31 24.93
N PRO A 15 -3.45 -0.74 25.73
CA PRO A 15 -4.49 -1.66 26.19
C PRO A 15 -5.50 -1.01 27.13
N SER A 16 -5.15 0.05 27.84
CA SER A 16 -6.08 0.78 28.71
C SER A 16 -7.13 1.51 27.87
N PHE A 17 -6.71 2.24 26.84
CA PHE A 17 -7.63 2.91 25.91
C PHE A 17 -8.50 1.92 25.14
N GLN A 18 -7.90 0.89 24.53
CA GLN A 18 -8.62 -0.15 23.78
C GLN A 18 -9.70 -0.84 24.64
N LYS A 19 -9.39 -1.14 25.90
CA LYS A 19 -10.36 -1.74 26.84
C LYS A 19 -11.50 -0.77 27.19
N ARG A 20 -11.27 0.54 27.24
CA ARG A 20 -12.34 1.52 27.47
C ARG A 20 -13.29 1.56 26.27
N VAL A 21 -12.77 1.65 25.05
CA VAL A 21 -13.57 1.64 23.82
C VAL A 21 -14.43 0.38 23.77
N LEU A 22 -13.82 -0.79 24.00
CA LEU A 22 -14.54 -2.06 24.02
C LEU A 22 -15.60 -2.12 25.11
N ARG A 23 -15.30 -1.67 26.34
CA ARG A 23 -16.28 -1.68 27.43
C ARG A 23 -17.48 -0.81 27.09
N MET A 24 -17.27 0.41 26.61
CA MET A 24 -18.36 1.31 26.28
C MET A 24 -19.22 0.78 25.13
N ALA A 25 -18.60 0.15 24.12
CA ALA A 25 -19.33 -0.52 23.05
C ALA A 25 -20.15 -1.72 23.55
N LEU A 26 -19.62 -2.49 24.51
CA LEU A 26 -20.34 -3.61 25.12
C LEU A 26 -21.46 -3.16 26.07
N ASP A 27 -21.28 -2.04 26.79
CA ASP A 27 -22.30 -1.45 27.66
C ASP A 27 -23.56 -1.03 26.88
N LEU A 28 -23.45 -0.78 25.57
CA LEU A 28 -24.62 -0.54 24.70
C LEU A 28 -25.53 -1.76 24.58
N LEU A 29 -24.99 -2.98 24.72
CA LEU A 29 -25.78 -4.22 24.66
C LEU A 29 -26.67 -4.40 25.90
N GLU A 30 -26.38 -3.70 27.00
CA GLU A 30 -27.15 -3.76 28.24
C GLU A 30 -28.34 -2.79 28.27
N ARG A 31 -28.53 -2.00 27.21
CA ARG A 31 -29.62 -1.01 27.16
C ARG A 31 -30.97 -1.69 26.95
N ALA A 32 -31.92 -1.33 27.82
CA ALA A 32 -33.23 -1.95 27.87
C ALA A 32 -34.13 -1.64 26.65
N GLU A 33 -33.87 -0.54 25.93
CA GLU A 33 -34.72 -0.08 24.84
C GLU A 33 -33.91 0.42 23.63
N GLY A 34 -34.26 -0.12 22.45
CA GLY A 34 -33.92 0.38 21.13
C GLY A 34 -32.46 0.25 20.67
N PRO A 35 -32.18 0.49 19.38
CA PRO A 35 -30.81 0.67 18.91
C PRO A 35 -30.26 1.97 19.49
N VAL A 36 -29.33 1.85 20.45
CA VAL A 36 -28.65 2.99 21.08
C VAL A 36 -27.37 3.29 20.29
N LEU A 37 -27.25 4.52 19.81
CA LEU A 37 -26.04 5.06 19.20
C LEU A 37 -25.47 6.11 20.16
N GLU A 38 -24.28 5.85 20.71
CA GLU A 38 -23.54 6.79 21.55
C GLU A 38 -22.14 6.98 20.99
N ASP A 39 -21.67 8.23 20.96
CA ASP A 39 -20.30 8.56 20.56
C ASP A 39 -19.32 8.26 21.70
N PHE A 40 -18.16 7.72 21.34
CA PHE A 40 -17.04 7.60 22.28
C PHE A 40 -16.48 9.00 22.60
N PRO A 41 -16.34 9.37 23.88
CA PRO A 41 -16.08 10.76 24.28
C PRO A 41 -14.63 11.20 24.09
N ASP A 42 -13.69 10.26 23.99
CA ASP A 42 -12.27 10.56 23.85
C ASP A 42 -11.83 10.42 22.39
N ASP A 43 -11.07 11.39 21.90
CA ASP A 43 -10.30 11.21 20.67
C ASP A 43 -9.17 10.20 20.88
N GLU A 44 -8.69 9.61 19.78
CA GLU A 44 -7.52 8.74 19.82
C GLU A 44 -6.32 9.54 20.36
N PRO A 45 -5.66 9.10 21.46
CA PRO A 45 -4.50 9.80 21.97
C PRO A 45 -3.42 9.81 20.90
N GLU A 46 -2.84 10.99 20.63
CA GLU A 46 -1.72 11.14 19.69
C GLU A 46 -0.66 10.07 20.00
N GLY A 47 -0.38 9.24 18.99
CA GLY A 47 0.36 8.00 19.14
C GLY A 47 1.70 8.23 19.85
N THR A 48 1.82 7.72 21.08
CA THR A 48 3.08 7.75 21.85
C THR A 48 3.99 6.60 21.42
N ALA A 49 4.12 6.35 20.12
CA ALA A 49 5.27 5.58 19.68
C ALA A 49 6.49 6.47 19.96
N PRO A 50 7.48 6.02 20.76
CA PRO A 50 8.71 6.80 20.88
C PRO A 50 9.23 7.05 19.47
N GLU A 51 9.49 8.31 19.13
CA GLU A 51 10.34 8.66 18.01
C GLU A 51 11.70 8.02 18.29
N VAL A 52 11.88 6.77 17.84
CA VAL A 52 13.16 6.09 17.98
C VAL A 52 14.13 6.88 17.10
N PRO A 53 15.19 7.48 17.66
CA PRO A 53 16.16 8.22 16.87
C PRO A 53 16.74 7.29 15.81
N LEU A 54 16.59 7.73 14.56
CA LEU A 54 16.92 7.01 13.34
C LEU A 54 18.39 6.58 13.31
N ALA A 55 18.62 5.29 13.12
CA ALA A 55 19.91 4.77 12.73
C ALA A 55 19.73 3.88 11.49
N CYS A 56 19.56 4.53 10.33
CA CYS A 56 20.08 4.14 9.02
C CYS A 56 19.49 5.06 7.93
N PRO A 57 20.15 6.17 7.57
CA PRO A 57 19.71 7.05 6.51
C PRO A 57 20.15 6.45 5.16
N VAL A 58 19.44 5.42 4.70
CA VAL A 58 19.58 5.00 3.30
C VAL A 58 18.47 5.69 2.52
N SER A 59 18.73 6.94 2.15
CA SER A 59 17.87 7.67 1.22
C SER A 59 18.15 7.15 -0.19
N PHE A 60 17.23 6.36 -0.73
CA PHE A 60 17.25 5.92 -2.13
C PHE A 60 16.61 6.94 -3.08
N ALA A 61 16.30 8.14 -2.59
CA ALA A 61 15.62 9.17 -3.36
C ALA A 61 16.57 9.78 -4.40
N THR A 62 16.71 9.13 -5.54
CA THR A 62 16.77 9.88 -6.80
C THR A 62 15.47 10.66 -6.86
N SER A 63 15.53 11.99 -6.98
CA SER A 63 14.33 12.80 -7.21
C SER A 63 13.60 12.21 -8.42
N VAL A 64 12.45 11.58 -8.17
CA VAL A 64 11.68 10.86 -9.19
C VAL A 64 11.24 11.84 -10.30
N ASP A 65 11.13 13.12 -9.96
CA ASP A 65 10.80 14.21 -10.88
C ASP A 65 11.96 14.58 -11.84
N ALA A 66 13.17 14.06 -11.61
CA ALA A 66 14.33 14.26 -12.49
C ALA A 66 14.56 13.11 -13.50
N LEU A 67 13.71 12.08 -13.51
CA LEU A 67 13.82 10.94 -14.43
C LEU A 67 13.32 11.37 -15.82
N GLY A 68 14.25 11.42 -16.78
CA GLY A 68 14.04 11.98 -18.12
C GLY A 68 13.35 11.04 -19.11
N GLY A 69 13.12 9.76 -18.76
CA GLY A 69 12.44 8.81 -19.64
C GLY A 69 12.03 7.48 -19.01
N GLN A 70 11.16 6.73 -19.73
CA GLN A 70 10.57 5.46 -19.26
C GLN A 70 11.62 4.42 -18.84
N SER A 71 12.75 4.33 -19.54
CA SER A 71 13.83 3.39 -19.18
C SER A 71 14.47 3.74 -17.83
N GLU A 72 14.69 5.03 -17.55
CA GLU A 72 15.25 5.47 -16.27
C GLU A 72 14.26 5.22 -15.14
N LEU A 73 12.96 5.47 -15.39
CA LEU A 73 11.90 5.16 -14.44
C LEU A 73 11.84 3.68 -14.07
N LEU A 74 11.88 2.79 -15.07
CA LEU A 74 11.87 1.34 -14.82
C LEU A 74 13.15 0.86 -14.12
N SER A 75 14.29 1.48 -14.42
CA SER A 75 15.55 1.20 -13.70
C SER A 75 15.47 1.64 -12.25
N ALA A 76 14.93 2.84 -11.98
CA ALA A 76 14.73 3.36 -10.63
C ALA A 76 13.76 2.47 -9.83
N PHE A 77 12.65 2.06 -10.45
CA PHE A 77 11.67 1.14 -9.85
C PHE A 77 12.31 -0.19 -9.45
N ARG A 78 13.11 -0.80 -10.33
CA ARG A 78 13.80 -2.07 -10.02
C ARG A 78 14.82 -1.93 -8.90
N ALA A 79 15.60 -0.84 -8.92
CA ALA A 79 16.58 -0.56 -7.88
C ALA A 79 15.90 -0.33 -6.51
N GLU A 80 14.82 0.45 -6.50
CA GLU A 80 13.99 0.70 -5.32
C GLU A 80 13.43 -0.61 -4.75
N ALA A 81 12.77 -1.42 -5.57
CA ALA A 81 12.20 -2.68 -5.12
C ALA A 81 13.27 -3.66 -4.60
N THR A 82 14.45 -3.69 -5.24
CA THR A 82 15.60 -4.50 -4.79
C THR A 82 16.11 -4.02 -3.42
N GLY A 83 16.19 -2.70 -3.20
CA GLY A 83 16.63 -2.13 -1.91
C GLY A 83 15.67 -2.43 -0.74
N LEU A 84 14.43 -2.79 -1.03
CA LEU A 84 13.43 -3.19 -0.04
C LEU A 84 13.44 -4.69 0.31
N ARG A 85 14.18 -5.51 -0.45
CA ARG A 85 14.08 -6.99 -0.35
C ARG A 85 14.43 -7.53 1.02
N ASP A 86 15.55 -7.10 1.61
CA ASP A 86 15.99 -7.59 2.91
C ASP A 86 14.98 -7.26 4.02
N TRP A 87 14.33 -6.10 3.91
CA TRP A 87 13.28 -5.68 4.84
C TRP A 87 12.02 -6.51 4.68
N TYR A 88 11.61 -6.80 3.43
CA TYR A 88 10.50 -7.70 3.15
C TYR A 88 10.76 -9.10 3.72
N GLU A 89 11.92 -9.69 3.42
CA GLU A 89 12.27 -11.03 3.89
C GLU A 89 12.31 -11.10 5.42
N GLY A 90 12.89 -10.09 6.08
CA GLY A 90 12.85 -9.96 7.54
C GLY A 90 11.42 -9.84 8.08
N ALA A 91 10.55 -9.07 7.42
CA ALA A 91 9.15 -8.93 7.81
C ALA A 91 8.40 -10.27 7.73
N VAL A 92 8.59 -11.02 6.64
CA VAL A 92 7.98 -12.33 6.42
C VAL A 92 8.47 -13.34 7.45
N GLN A 93 9.77 -13.38 7.73
CA GLN A 93 10.35 -14.28 8.75
C GLN A 93 9.80 -13.99 10.15
N LEU A 94 9.68 -12.71 10.51
CA LEU A 94 9.15 -12.29 11.81
C LEU A 94 7.67 -12.63 11.97
N ARG A 95 6.86 -12.39 10.92
CA ARG A 95 5.40 -12.56 10.95
C ARG A 95 4.96 -14.00 10.66
N GLY A 96 5.80 -14.80 10.02
CA GLY A 96 5.49 -16.16 9.55
C GLY A 96 4.47 -16.20 8.40
N ARG A 97 4.15 -15.05 7.79
CA ARG A 97 3.19 -14.90 6.68
C ARG A 97 3.47 -13.61 5.90
N THR A 98 2.96 -13.55 4.67
CA THR A 98 2.91 -12.33 3.85
C THR A 98 1.49 -12.09 3.34
N THR A 99 1.20 -10.86 2.92
CA THR A 99 0.00 -10.44 2.20
C THR A 99 0.30 -10.07 0.74
N ALA A 100 1.55 -10.17 0.32
CA ALA A 100 2.01 -9.90 -1.05
C ALA A 100 2.07 -11.19 -1.92
N ASP A 101 1.12 -12.11 -1.76
CA ASP A 101 1.12 -13.41 -2.45
C ASP A 101 -0.16 -13.73 -3.25
N SER A 102 -1.05 -12.76 -3.49
CA SER A 102 -2.35 -13.03 -4.11
C SER A 102 -2.24 -13.67 -5.49
N THR A 103 -1.17 -13.37 -6.25
CA THR A 103 -0.84 -14.01 -7.53
C THR A 103 -0.09 -15.34 -7.41
N GLY A 104 0.47 -15.65 -6.24
CA GLY A 104 1.39 -16.78 -6.02
C GLY A 104 2.77 -16.59 -6.65
N LEU A 105 3.07 -15.42 -7.19
CA LEU A 105 4.36 -15.10 -7.81
C LEU A 105 5.37 -14.64 -6.76
N ALA A 106 6.66 -14.89 -7.04
CA ALA A 106 7.72 -14.24 -6.29
C ALA A 106 7.72 -12.71 -6.56
N PRO A 107 8.15 -11.87 -5.60
CA PRO A 107 8.17 -10.42 -5.77
C PRO A 107 8.87 -9.95 -7.06
N ASP A 108 9.97 -10.60 -7.44
CA ASP A 108 10.71 -10.28 -8.67
C ASP A 108 9.88 -10.50 -9.94
N ALA A 109 9.10 -11.57 -9.98
CA ALA A 109 8.20 -11.86 -11.10
C ALA A 109 7.04 -10.86 -11.16
N VAL A 110 6.53 -10.39 -10.00
CA VAL A 110 5.54 -9.31 -9.93
C VAL A 110 6.13 -8.00 -10.48
N ILE A 111 7.35 -7.65 -10.06
CA ILE A 111 8.08 -6.45 -10.52
C ILE A 111 8.29 -6.50 -12.04
N ASP A 112 8.74 -7.64 -12.57
CA ASP A 112 8.95 -7.84 -14.01
C ASP A 112 7.65 -7.71 -14.80
N PHE A 113 6.58 -8.32 -14.32
CA PHE A 113 5.27 -8.30 -14.96
C PHE A 113 4.69 -6.88 -15.01
N VAL A 114 4.73 -6.14 -13.90
CA VAL A 114 4.29 -4.74 -13.84
C VAL A 114 5.16 -3.85 -14.74
N ALA A 115 6.48 -4.06 -14.75
CA ALA A 115 7.39 -3.31 -15.60
C ALA A 115 7.15 -3.56 -17.10
N ALA A 116 6.78 -4.78 -17.51
CA ALA A 116 6.42 -5.07 -18.89
C ALA A 116 5.14 -4.30 -19.31
N PHE A 117 4.11 -4.30 -18.47
CA PHE A 117 2.90 -3.50 -18.71
C PHE A 117 3.17 -2.00 -18.80
N ALA A 118 4.10 -1.48 -17.98
CA ALA A 118 4.49 -0.08 -17.99
C ALA A 118 5.23 0.33 -19.28
N LYS A 119 5.77 -0.61 -20.04
CA LYS A 119 6.32 -0.39 -21.40
C LYS A 119 5.25 -0.47 -22.49
N GLY A 120 4.00 -0.77 -22.12
CA GLY A 120 2.91 -1.05 -23.05
C GLY A 120 2.93 -2.46 -23.64
N GLU A 121 3.84 -3.34 -23.19
CA GLU A 121 3.91 -4.74 -23.62
C GLU A 121 2.69 -5.54 -23.13
N GLU A 122 2.38 -6.65 -23.78
CA GLU A 122 1.37 -7.61 -23.32
C GLU A 122 2.06 -8.91 -22.91
N PRO A 123 2.60 -8.96 -21.67
CA PRO A 123 3.27 -10.17 -21.20
C PRO A 123 2.27 -11.33 -21.07
N PRO A 124 2.74 -12.59 -21.18
CA PRO A 124 1.91 -13.76 -20.92
C PRO A 124 1.22 -13.66 -19.55
N ASN A 125 -0.03 -14.12 -19.47
CA ASN A 125 -0.77 -14.10 -18.22
C ASN A 125 -0.12 -15.04 -17.18
N PRO A 126 0.40 -14.51 -16.06
CA PRO A 126 1.09 -15.32 -15.06
C PRO A 126 0.12 -16.08 -14.15
N VAL A 127 -1.17 -15.71 -14.14
CA VAL A 127 -2.22 -16.38 -13.37
C VAL A 127 -3.30 -16.90 -14.34
N PRO A 128 -3.10 -18.09 -14.95
CA PRO A 128 -3.96 -18.60 -16.01
C PRO A 128 -5.43 -18.82 -15.60
N SER A 129 -5.70 -18.90 -14.30
CA SER A 129 -7.06 -19.09 -13.74
C SER A 129 -7.93 -17.83 -13.79
N VAL A 130 -7.37 -16.66 -14.06
CA VAL A 130 -8.11 -15.39 -14.14
C VAL A 130 -7.76 -14.62 -15.42
N PRO A 131 -8.61 -13.71 -15.92
CA PRO A 131 -8.28 -12.87 -17.07
C PRO A 131 -7.05 -11.99 -16.82
N LEU A 132 -6.31 -11.63 -17.88
CA LEU A 132 -5.07 -10.86 -17.79
C LEU A 132 -5.22 -9.53 -17.01
N GLY A 133 -6.30 -8.79 -17.23
CA GLY A 133 -6.58 -7.56 -16.46
C GLY A 133 -6.76 -7.82 -14.96
N MET A 134 -7.36 -8.95 -14.57
CA MET A 134 -7.47 -9.33 -13.16
C MET A 134 -6.11 -9.76 -12.60
N ALA A 135 -5.31 -10.50 -13.37
CA ALA A 135 -3.95 -10.85 -12.98
C ALA A 135 -3.08 -9.60 -12.77
N LEU A 136 -3.24 -8.58 -13.63
CA LEU A 136 -2.60 -7.28 -13.46
C LEU A 136 -3.05 -6.58 -12.17
N LYS A 137 -4.36 -6.51 -11.90
CA LYS A 137 -4.87 -5.97 -10.63
C LYS A 137 -4.21 -6.67 -9.45
N MET A 138 -4.22 -8.00 -9.42
CA MET A 138 -3.66 -8.80 -8.33
C MET A 138 -2.16 -8.53 -8.16
N ALA A 139 -1.39 -8.53 -9.25
CA ALA A 139 0.04 -8.21 -9.21
C ALA A 139 0.32 -6.81 -8.66
N THR A 140 -0.50 -5.80 -9.01
CA THR A 140 -0.33 -4.45 -8.47
C THR A 140 -0.67 -4.35 -6.98
N GLU A 141 -1.58 -5.19 -6.48
CA GLU A 141 -1.86 -5.27 -5.04
C GLU A 141 -0.74 -6.00 -4.29
N ASP A 142 -0.19 -7.07 -4.86
CA ASP A 142 1.00 -7.75 -4.32
C ASP A 142 2.19 -6.78 -4.25
N LEU A 143 2.39 -5.95 -5.28
CA LEU A 143 3.44 -4.93 -5.29
C LEU A 143 3.25 -3.91 -4.16
N LYS A 144 2.03 -3.37 -3.98
CA LYS A 144 1.74 -2.43 -2.88
C LYS A 144 1.93 -3.09 -1.52
N ALA A 145 1.50 -4.34 -1.36
CA ALA A 145 1.68 -5.11 -0.14
C ALA A 145 3.18 -5.33 0.17
N TYR A 146 3.98 -5.69 -0.84
CA TYR A 146 5.43 -5.82 -0.72
C TYR A 146 6.08 -4.54 -0.19
N TYR A 147 5.73 -3.38 -0.76
CA TYR A 147 6.25 -2.07 -0.31
C TYR A 147 5.84 -1.77 1.14
N ASN A 148 4.57 -1.97 1.48
CA ASN A 148 4.06 -1.72 2.83
C ASN A 148 4.68 -2.66 3.87
N GLU A 149 4.82 -3.95 3.57
CA GLU A 149 5.47 -4.92 4.47
C GLU A 149 6.94 -4.59 4.68
N SER A 150 7.65 -4.21 3.62
CA SER A 150 9.06 -3.82 3.68
C SER A 150 9.24 -2.58 4.57
N VAL A 151 8.49 -1.51 4.29
CA VAL A 151 8.72 -0.22 4.95
C VAL A 151 8.25 -0.24 6.41
N THR A 152 7.23 -1.04 6.74
CA THR A 152 6.79 -1.21 8.14
C THR A 152 7.73 -2.08 8.97
N ALA A 153 8.64 -2.81 8.33
CA ALA A 153 9.74 -3.51 9.00
C ALA A 153 11.00 -2.63 9.17
N GLN A 154 11.09 -1.49 8.47
CA GLN A 154 12.20 -0.56 8.61
C GLN A 154 12.10 0.24 9.93
N PRO A 155 13.18 0.31 10.72
CA PRO A 155 13.22 1.18 11.88
C PRO A 155 13.07 2.65 11.50
N GLY A 156 12.20 3.37 12.22
CA GLY A 156 12.05 4.84 12.11
C GLY A 156 11.23 5.34 10.92
N ARG A 157 10.56 4.45 10.18
CA ARG A 157 9.54 4.83 9.19
C ARG A 157 8.18 4.99 9.88
N ALA A 158 7.38 5.95 9.40
CA ALA A 158 5.99 6.11 9.80
C ALA A 158 5.22 4.81 9.52
N THR A 159 4.43 4.36 10.50
CA THR A 159 3.64 3.12 10.42
C THR A 159 2.14 3.38 10.43
N ASP A 160 1.73 4.65 10.52
CA ASP A 160 0.35 5.05 10.32
C ASP A 160 -0.01 4.98 8.83
N VAL A 161 -1.30 4.78 8.56
CA VAL A 161 -1.78 4.53 7.19
C VAL A 161 -1.59 5.75 6.31
N VAL A 162 -1.75 6.96 6.86
CA VAL A 162 -1.69 8.21 6.08
C VAL A 162 -0.26 8.46 5.61
N GLY A 163 0.71 8.36 6.51
CA GLY A 163 2.13 8.52 6.20
C GLY A 163 2.65 7.47 5.22
N LEU A 164 2.19 6.22 5.33
CA LEU A 164 2.54 5.16 4.38
C LEU A 164 1.98 5.43 2.98
N GLU A 165 0.72 5.84 2.88
CA GLU A 165 0.12 6.19 1.59
C GLU A 165 0.75 7.45 1.00
N GLU A 166 1.03 8.46 1.81
CA GLU A 166 1.72 9.66 1.38
C GLU A 166 3.12 9.33 0.86
N TRP A 167 3.90 8.56 1.61
CA TRP A 167 5.20 8.10 1.15
C TRP A 167 5.09 7.34 -0.19
N PHE A 168 4.26 6.30 -0.26
CA PHE A 168 4.18 5.44 -1.42
C PHE A 168 3.86 6.25 -2.69
N TRP A 169 2.81 7.08 -2.63
CA TRP A 169 2.32 7.80 -3.81
C TRP A 169 3.15 9.03 -4.19
N THR A 170 4.01 9.54 -3.31
CA THR A 170 4.76 10.80 -3.55
C THR A 170 6.25 10.59 -3.72
N GLU A 171 6.85 9.59 -3.06
CA GLU A 171 8.29 9.39 -3.06
C GLU A 171 8.76 8.19 -3.90
N THR A 172 7.86 7.27 -4.29
CA THR A 172 8.29 6.02 -4.93
C THR A 172 8.29 6.05 -6.46
N ALA A 173 9.26 5.39 -7.06
CA ALA A 173 9.26 5.10 -8.48
C ALA A 173 8.13 4.12 -8.85
N ALA A 174 7.78 3.20 -7.95
CA ALA A 174 6.64 2.29 -8.13
C ALA A 174 5.32 3.02 -8.40
N ALA A 175 5.02 4.10 -7.65
CA ALA A 175 3.80 4.88 -7.87
C ALA A 175 3.76 5.53 -9.27
N ARG A 176 4.89 6.04 -9.77
CA ARG A 176 4.99 6.57 -11.13
C ARG A 176 4.82 5.46 -12.18
N VAL A 177 5.42 4.28 -11.96
CA VAL A 177 5.23 3.11 -12.82
C VAL A 177 3.76 2.67 -12.86
N LEU A 178 3.06 2.62 -11.72
CA LEU A 178 1.63 2.31 -11.67
C LEU A 178 0.79 3.31 -12.46
N ASN A 179 1.17 4.59 -12.48
CA ASN A 179 0.49 5.58 -13.32
C ASN A 179 0.77 5.35 -14.82
N GLU A 180 1.97 4.93 -15.22
CA GLU A 180 2.24 4.55 -16.62
C GLU A 180 1.44 3.31 -17.04
N VAL A 181 1.36 2.29 -16.19
CA VAL A 181 0.48 1.12 -16.41
C VAL A 181 -0.97 1.57 -16.57
N ARG A 182 -1.44 2.49 -15.72
CA ARG A 182 -2.79 3.06 -15.80
C ARG A 182 -3.04 3.72 -17.15
N LYS A 183 -2.13 4.57 -17.63
CA LYS A 183 -2.23 5.22 -18.95
C LYS A 183 -2.34 4.18 -20.06
N HIS A 184 -1.52 3.13 -20.03
CA HIS A 184 -1.60 2.04 -21.01
C HIS A 184 -2.92 1.27 -20.93
N CYS A 185 -3.47 1.03 -19.73
CA CYS A 185 -4.77 0.39 -19.58
C CYS A 185 -5.90 1.22 -20.21
N LEU A 186 -5.86 2.55 -20.10
CA LEU A 186 -6.85 3.44 -20.73
C LEU A 186 -6.82 3.42 -22.26
N THR A 187 -5.70 3.01 -22.86
CA THR A 187 -5.59 2.85 -24.33
C THR A 187 -6.05 1.49 -24.85
N ARG A 188 -6.34 0.54 -23.96
CA ARG A 188 -6.70 -0.84 -24.33
C ARG A 188 -8.21 -1.03 -24.29
N GLU A 189 -8.71 -1.87 -25.19
CA GLU A 189 -10.10 -2.29 -25.18
C GLU A 189 -10.35 -3.37 -24.12
N GLY A 190 -11.53 -3.32 -23.48
CA GLY A 190 -11.99 -4.34 -22.55
C GLY A 190 -12.33 -3.76 -21.17
N ALA A 191 -13.49 -4.19 -20.64
CA ALA A 191 -14.06 -3.64 -19.40
C ALA A 191 -13.10 -3.69 -18.20
N LEU A 192 -12.24 -4.72 -18.11
CA LEU A 192 -11.26 -4.83 -17.03
C LEU A 192 -10.13 -3.78 -17.15
N PHE A 193 -9.64 -3.51 -18.36
CA PHE A 193 -8.60 -2.50 -18.58
C PHE A 193 -9.14 -1.08 -18.37
N GLU A 194 -10.40 -0.85 -18.73
CA GLU A 194 -11.11 0.39 -18.41
C GLU A 194 -11.23 0.60 -16.89
N GLN A 195 -11.66 -0.42 -16.14
CA GLN A 195 -11.73 -0.36 -14.67
C GLN A 195 -10.37 -0.14 -14.00
N LEU A 196 -9.33 -0.83 -14.49
CA LEU A 196 -7.94 -0.64 -14.06
C LEU A 196 -7.49 0.81 -14.27
N GLY A 197 -7.74 1.34 -15.47
CA GLY A 197 -7.36 2.69 -15.87
C GLY A 197 -8.06 3.79 -15.06
N HIS A 198 -9.33 3.58 -14.70
CA HIS A 198 -10.12 4.60 -14.02
C HIS A 198 -10.11 4.53 -12.49
N THR A 199 -9.88 3.37 -11.88
CA THR A 199 -10.16 3.22 -10.43
C THR A 199 -9.24 2.26 -9.68
N TRP A 200 -8.82 1.12 -10.25
CA TRP A 200 -8.16 0.09 -9.45
C TRP A 200 -6.64 0.27 -9.29
N LEU A 201 -5.96 0.85 -10.27
CA LEU A 201 -4.49 1.00 -10.19
C LEU A 201 -4.09 2.17 -9.29
N VAL A 202 -4.61 3.36 -9.59
CA VAL A 202 -4.31 4.61 -8.89
C VAL A 202 -5.59 5.18 -8.28
N PRO A 203 -5.67 5.37 -6.95
CA PRO A 203 -6.84 5.98 -6.31
C PRO A 203 -7.06 7.41 -6.82
N ARG A 204 -8.32 7.80 -7.03
CA ARG A 204 -8.67 9.13 -7.58
C ARG A 204 -8.06 10.30 -6.83
N ARG A 205 -7.98 10.22 -5.49
CA ARG A 205 -7.35 11.26 -4.65
C ARG A 205 -5.85 11.45 -4.92
N GLN A 206 -5.19 10.49 -5.54
CA GLN A 206 -3.76 10.51 -5.86
C GLN A 206 -3.48 11.04 -7.28
N LEU A 207 -4.49 11.09 -8.17
CA LEU A 207 -4.32 11.55 -9.55
C LEU A 207 -3.73 12.96 -9.70
N PRO A 208 -4.12 13.97 -8.88
CA PRO A 208 -3.54 15.30 -8.98
C PRO A 208 -2.01 15.34 -8.81
N ARG A 209 -1.42 14.33 -8.15
CA ARG A 209 0.04 14.20 -7.94
C ARG A 209 0.80 13.84 -9.23
N PHE A 210 0.09 13.44 -10.27
CA PHE A 210 0.64 13.11 -11.58
C PHE A 210 0.31 14.17 -12.63
N GLY A 211 -0.29 15.31 -12.23
CA GLY A 211 -0.67 16.39 -13.14
C GLY A 211 -1.97 16.13 -13.92
N GLU A 212 -2.83 15.23 -13.42
CA GLU A 212 -4.09 14.81 -14.04
C GLU A 212 -5.32 15.09 -13.16
#